data_AF-A0A1B6KWM7-F1
#
_entry.id   AF-A0A1B6KWM7-F1
#
_cell.length_a   1.000
_cell.length_b   1.000
_cell.length_c   1.000
_cell.angle_alpha   90.00
_cell.angle_beta   90.00
_cell.angle_gamma   90.00
#
_symmetry.space_group_name_H-M   'P 1'
#
loop_
_entity.id
_entity.type
_entity.pdbx_description
1 polymer ?
#
loop_
_entity_poly.entity_id
_entity_poly.type
_entity_poly.pdbx_seq_one_letter_code
_entity_poly.pdbx_strand_id
1 'polypeptide(L)'
;MQNSVVNVLSAVIAVVSLCGAADRYHFPSHDWGYKKHPNWSLLPHNECGFTEINRKHKIIGGAEAYIGQFPWMVGLLDPNEPIKTAQIFCGGSLINDRYVVSAAHCSLSERYGLVKYVVLGEHYQNTVEDCDDFRCSVPAITMRVEENIIHPAYRTVGHPKHAIALNDISLLRLRDRVANYNEFIRPICLPTFTSLQGESLDGCDLETSGWGAMGPYKASPSSDVLRWVHVLISDEECSTWNPYMLTQICAKADEGADSCPGDSGGPLMATVLSTTRRSYVTVLVGVTSYGSSKDEYDSSKTCGSHIGVYTKVTQYVDWILDTIRK
;
A
#
# COMPACT_ATOMS: atom_id res chain seq x y z
N MET A 1 44.57 -2.25 -17.55
CA MET A 1 43.61 -1.56 -16.65
C MET A 1 42.27 -1.36 -17.38
N GLN A 2 41.59 -2.45 -17.74
CA GLN A 2 40.31 -2.40 -18.47
C GLN A 2 39.50 -3.62 -18.00
N ASN A 3 38.98 -3.58 -16.78
CA ASN A 3 38.04 -4.59 -16.29
C ASN A 3 37.08 -4.07 -15.20
N SER A 4 37.07 -2.77 -14.94
CA SER A 4 36.28 -2.18 -13.83
C SER A 4 35.12 -1.29 -14.30
N VAL A 5 35.02 -0.99 -15.60
CA VAL A 5 34.01 -0.05 -16.15
C VAL A 5 32.75 -0.79 -16.65
N VAL A 6 32.86 -2.08 -16.99
CA VAL A 6 31.75 -2.87 -17.57
C VAL A 6 30.72 -3.28 -16.51
N ASN A 7 31.13 -3.47 -15.25
CA ASN A 7 30.21 -3.83 -14.16
C ASN A 7 29.37 -2.66 -13.63
N VAL A 8 29.84 -1.42 -13.77
CA VAL A 8 29.09 -0.23 -13.32
C VAL A 8 28.01 0.14 -14.34
N LEU A 9 28.28 0.01 -15.65
CA LEU A 9 27.27 0.28 -16.68
C LEU A 9 26.09 -0.70 -16.64
N SER A 10 26.34 -1.98 -16.34
CA SER A 10 25.27 -3.00 -16.29
C SER A 10 24.29 -2.78 -15.13
N ALA A 11 24.77 -2.25 -13.99
CA ALA A 11 23.93 -1.91 -12.85
C ALA A 11 23.11 -0.63 -13.09
N VAL A 12 23.68 0.36 -13.81
CA VAL A 12 22.99 1.62 -14.13
C VAL A 12 21.89 1.42 -15.19
N ILE A 13 22.05 0.47 -16.11
CA ILE A 13 21.03 0.16 -17.13
C ILE A 13 19.81 -0.57 -16.53
N ALA A 14 19.98 -1.37 -15.47
CA ALA A 14 18.88 -2.08 -14.81
C ALA A 14 17.91 -1.12 -14.08
N VAL A 15 18.44 -0.08 -13.42
CA VAL A 15 17.65 0.91 -12.66
C VAL A 15 16.76 1.76 -13.59
N VAL A 16 17.21 2.05 -14.82
CA VAL A 16 16.44 2.84 -15.80
C VAL A 16 15.27 2.03 -16.40
N SER A 17 15.34 0.70 -16.42
CA SER A 17 14.39 -0.15 -17.17
C SER A 17 13.08 -0.47 -16.42
N LEU A 18 13.04 -0.27 -15.09
CA LEU A 18 11.91 -0.67 -14.26
C LEU A 18 10.73 0.30 -14.31
N CYS A 19 11.04 1.59 -14.35
CA CYS A 19 10.06 2.67 -14.27
C CYS A 19 10.27 3.78 -15.31
N GLY A 20 11.27 3.68 -16.20
CA GLY A 20 11.63 4.78 -17.10
C GLY A 20 12.48 4.48 -18.33
N ALA A 21 12.28 3.37 -19.04
CA ALA A 21 12.50 3.25 -20.50
C ALA A 21 12.23 1.81 -20.93
N ALA A 22 11.22 1.62 -21.77
CA ALA A 22 11.01 0.36 -22.46
C ALA A 22 12.21 0.08 -23.38
N ASP A 23 13.12 -0.80 -22.99
CA ASP A 23 13.95 -1.48 -23.96
C ASP A 23 13.03 -2.36 -24.81
N ARG A 24 12.94 -2.00 -26.09
CA ARG A 24 11.92 -2.43 -27.06
C ARG A 24 11.88 -3.92 -27.37
N TYR A 25 12.60 -4.79 -26.66
CA TYR A 25 12.78 -6.18 -27.06
C TYR A 25 12.72 -7.24 -25.97
N HIS A 26 12.60 -6.94 -24.66
CA HIS A 26 12.33 -7.96 -23.64
C HIS A 26 11.36 -7.43 -22.58
N PHE A 27 10.15 -7.97 -22.60
CA PHE A 27 9.01 -7.49 -21.84
C PHE A 27 8.78 -8.40 -20.60
N PRO A 28 8.82 -7.88 -19.35
CA PRO A 28 8.62 -8.70 -18.16
C PRO A 28 7.20 -9.26 -18.07
N SER A 29 7.08 -10.58 -17.87
CA SER A 29 5.80 -11.28 -17.64
C SER A 29 5.62 -11.58 -16.15
N HIS A 30 4.50 -12.15 -15.70
CA HIS A 30 4.44 -12.66 -14.33
C HIS A 30 5.52 -13.74 -14.11
N ASP A 31 6.14 -13.74 -12.93
CA ASP A 31 7.13 -14.73 -12.55
C ASP A 31 6.54 -16.14 -12.64
N TRP A 32 7.32 -17.07 -13.20
CA TRP A 32 6.83 -18.41 -13.48
C TRP A 32 6.62 -19.24 -12.22
N GLY A 33 7.34 -18.93 -11.12
CA GLY A 33 7.14 -19.53 -9.81
C GLY A 33 5.71 -19.32 -9.32
N TYR A 34 5.23 -18.08 -9.33
CA TYR A 34 3.87 -17.78 -8.86
C TYR A 34 2.78 -18.40 -9.73
N LYS A 35 2.97 -18.47 -11.05
CA LYS A 35 1.99 -19.07 -11.99
C LYS A 35 1.67 -20.54 -11.69
N LYS A 36 2.58 -21.25 -11.04
CA LYS A 36 2.40 -22.65 -10.67
C LYS A 36 1.70 -22.84 -9.33
N HIS A 37 1.57 -21.78 -8.54
CA HIS A 37 0.98 -21.87 -7.22
C HIS A 37 -0.49 -22.30 -7.33
N PRO A 38 -0.98 -23.27 -6.53
CA PRO A 38 -2.36 -23.76 -6.62
C PRO A 38 -3.42 -22.66 -6.51
N ASN A 39 -3.15 -21.65 -5.68
CA ASN A 39 -4.02 -20.51 -5.44
C ASN A 39 -3.78 -19.32 -6.38
N TRP A 40 -2.90 -19.44 -7.39
CA TRP A 40 -2.66 -18.39 -8.39
C TRP A 40 -3.97 -17.88 -9.01
N SER A 41 -4.86 -18.82 -9.37
CA SER A 41 -6.17 -18.54 -9.97
C SER A 41 -7.14 -17.75 -9.08
N LEU A 42 -6.83 -17.54 -7.80
CA LEU A 42 -7.63 -16.73 -6.89
C LEU A 42 -7.26 -15.24 -6.94
N LEU A 43 -6.23 -14.88 -7.71
CA LEU A 43 -5.88 -13.49 -7.96
C LEU A 43 -6.62 -12.97 -9.21
N PRO A 44 -6.99 -11.68 -9.22
CA PRO A 44 -7.76 -11.06 -10.31
C PRO A 44 -6.97 -10.88 -11.62
N HIS A 45 -5.67 -11.22 -11.67
CA HIS A 45 -4.80 -11.17 -12.86
C HIS A 45 -4.97 -9.92 -13.74
N ASN A 46 -5.85 -9.99 -14.76
CA ASN A 46 -6.13 -8.93 -15.73
C ASN A 46 -7.19 -7.90 -15.29
N GLU A 47 -7.71 -8.02 -14.07
CA GLU A 47 -8.75 -7.15 -13.51
C GLU A 47 -8.26 -6.30 -12.32
N CYS A 48 -6.96 -6.32 -12.01
CA CYS A 48 -6.36 -5.52 -10.94
C CYS A 48 -5.61 -4.26 -11.41
N GLY A 49 -5.33 -3.36 -10.46
CA GLY A 49 -4.36 -2.27 -10.62
C GLY A 49 -4.72 -1.26 -11.70
N PHE A 50 -6.02 -1.13 -12.01
CA PHE A 50 -6.54 -0.24 -13.04
C PHE A 50 -7.45 0.81 -12.41
N THR A 51 -7.31 2.06 -12.86
CA THR A 51 -8.22 3.18 -12.59
C THR A 51 -8.46 3.92 -13.90
N GLU A 52 -9.64 4.50 -14.05
CA GLU A 52 -10.02 5.32 -15.21
C GLU A 52 -9.49 6.77 -15.08
N ILE A 53 -9.02 7.14 -13.90
CA ILE A 53 -8.44 8.47 -13.63
C ILE A 53 -7.01 8.57 -14.15
N ASN A 54 -6.77 9.57 -14.99
CA ASN A 54 -5.47 9.85 -15.57
C ASN A 54 -4.56 10.62 -14.59
N ARG A 55 -3.55 9.95 -14.03
CA ARG A 55 -2.62 10.50 -13.02
C ARG A 55 -1.48 11.37 -13.60
N LYS A 56 -1.71 12.06 -14.73
CA LYS A 56 -0.65 12.76 -15.48
C LYS A 56 -0.03 13.98 -14.75
N HIS A 57 -0.62 14.44 -13.64
CA HIS A 57 -0.12 15.56 -12.89
C HIS A 57 0.47 15.09 -11.56
N LYS A 58 1.80 15.22 -11.42
CA LYS A 58 2.51 14.96 -10.17
C LYS A 58 2.24 16.09 -9.19
N ILE A 59 1.73 15.77 -8.01
CA ILE A 59 1.56 16.75 -6.93
C ILE A 59 2.50 16.40 -5.78
N ILE A 60 3.45 17.29 -5.51
CA ILE A 60 4.37 17.23 -4.37
C ILE A 60 3.69 17.96 -3.20
N GLY A 61 3.80 17.43 -1.98
CA GLY A 61 3.16 17.99 -0.78
C GLY A 61 1.78 17.39 -0.44
N GLY A 62 1.35 16.36 -1.18
CA GLY A 62 0.09 15.66 -0.97
C GLY A 62 -1.13 16.41 -1.51
N ALA A 63 -2.14 15.66 -1.94
CA ALA A 63 -3.36 16.20 -2.55
C ALA A 63 -4.59 15.39 -2.15
N GLU A 64 -5.76 16.00 -2.31
CA GLU A 64 -7.01 15.25 -2.36
C GLU A 64 -6.95 14.32 -3.57
N ALA A 65 -7.37 13.07 -3.36
CA ALA A 65 -7.53 12.14 -4.47
C ALA A 65 -8.75 12.56 -5.29
N TYR A 66 -8.75 12.23 -6.58
CA TYR A 66 -9.99 12.25 -7.34
C TYR A 66 -10.88 11.06 -6.90
N ILE A 67 -12.20 11.24 -6.96
CA ILE A 67 -13.16 10.15 -6.74
C ILE A 67 -12.78 8.98 -7.67
N GLY A 68 -12.61 7.76 -7.13
CA GLY A 68 -12.23 6.58 -7.92
C GLY A 68 -10.76 6.52 -8.39
N GLN A 69 -9.89 7.42 -7.92
CA GLN A 69 -8.45 7.37 -8.25
C GLN A 69 -7.77 6.10 -7.73
N PHE A 70 -8.19 5.61 -6.56
CA PHE A 70 -7.63 4.42 -5.90
C PHE A 70 -8.74 3.44 -5.49
N PRO A 71 -9.36 2.73 -6.44
CA PRO A 71 -10.55 1.89 -6.20
C PRO A 71 -10.28 0.62 -5.36
N TRP A 72 -9.03 0.36 -5.04
CA TRP A 72 -8.59 -0.73 -4.17
C TRP A 72 -8.47 -0.32 -2.70
N MET A 73 -8.65 0.96 -2.38
CA MET A 73 -8.58 1.43 -1.01
C MET A 73 -9.69 0.81 -0.16
N VAL A 74 -9.29 0.36 1.02
CA VAL A 74 -10.19 -0.20 2.03
C VAL A 74 -9.98 0.55 3.33
N GLY A 75 -11.06 1.05 3.92
CA GLY A 75 -11.04 1.59 5.27
C GLY A 75 -11.39 0.50 6.29
N LEU A 76 -10.57 0.33 7.33
CA LEU A 76 -10.89 -0.51 8.48
C LEU A 76 -11.64 0.34 9.51
N LEU A 77 -12.87 -0.04 9.81
CA LEU A 77 -13.77 0.74 10.68
C LEU A 77 -13.55 0.40 12.15
N ASP A 78 -13.60 1.41 13.04
CA ASP A 78 -13.46 1.21 14.48
C ASP A 78 -14.52 0.20 14.98
N PRO A 79 -14.09 -1.00 15.45
CA PRO A 79 -15.01 -2.06 15.85
C PRO A 79 -15.72 -1.79 17.18
N ASN A 80 -15.41 -0.68 17.85
CA ASN A 80 -16.05 -0.20 19.08
C ASN A 80 -17.09 0.90 18.83
N GLU A 81 -17.21 1.39 17.59
CA GLU A 81 -18.19 2.40 17.20
C GLU A 81 -19.37 1.78 16.42
N PRO A 82 -20.56 2.41 16.42
CA PRO A 82 -21.65 1.99 15.56
C PRO A 82 -21.25 2.06 14.08
N ILE A 83 -21.52 1.01 13.30
CA ILE A 83 -21.08 0.87 11.90
C ILE A 83 -21.36 2.12 11.04
N LYS A 84 -22.49 2.79 11.25
CA LYS A 84 -22.90 3.96 10.45
C LYS A 84 -22.10 5.23 10.75
N THR A 85 -21.39 5.28 11.87
CA THR A 85 -20.63 6.43 12.33
C THR A 85 -19.19 6.05 12.67
N ALA A 86 -18.79 4.82 12.36
CA ALA A 86 -17.49 4.28 12.73
C ALA A 86 -16.40 4.94 11.90
N GLN A 87 -15.39 5.50 12.56
CA GLN A 87 -14.26 6.11 11.88
C GLN A 87 -13.33 5.08 11.26
N ILE A 88 -12.65 5.47 10.17
CA ILE A 88 -11.54 4.69 9.62
C ILE A 88 -10.32 4.88 10.53
N PHE A 89 -9.83 3.79 11.13
CA PHE A 89 -8.66 3.82 12.02
C PHE A 89 -7.38 3.25 11.37
N CYS A 90 -7.53 2.44 10.32
CA CYS A 90 -6.46 1.89 9.50
C CYS A 90 -6.93 1.78 8.05
N GLY A 91 -5.98 1.73 7.12
CA GLY A 91 -6.19 1.38 5.73
C GLY A 91 -5.96 -0.10 5.42
N GLY A 92 -6.26 -0.45 4.18
CA GLY A 92 -6.04 -1.75 3.58
C GLY A 92 -6.15 -1.67 2.07
N SER A 93 -5.83 -2.78 1.41
CA SER A 93 -5.89 -2.91 -0.05
C SER A 93 -6.64 -4.16 -0.46
N LEU A 94 -7.69 -4.00 -1.26
CA LEU A 94 -8.40 -5.13 -1.86
C LEU A 94 -7.50 -5.85 -2.87
N ILE A 95 -7.26 -7.15 -2.70
CA ILE A 95 -6.37 -7.93 -3.59
C ILE A 95 -7.11 -8.95 -4.46
N ASN A 96 -8.34 -9.29 -4.09
CA ASN A 96 -9.31 -10.03 -4.91
C ASN A 96 -10.71 -9.78 -4.35
N ASP A 97 -11.71 -10.55 -4.75
CA ASP A 97 -13.11 -10.34 -4.36
C ASP A 97 -13.42 -10.74 -2.91
N ARG A 98 -12.43 -11.22 -2.15
CA ARG A 98 -12.65 -11.75 -0.79
C ARG A 98 -11.56 -11.38 0.22
N TYR A 99 -10.43 -10.84 -0.22
CA TYR A 99 -9.28 -10.59 0.64
C TYR A 99 -8.79 -9.16 0.54
N VAL A 100 -8.49 -8.62 1.72
CA VAL A 100 -7.85 -7.33 1.91
C VAL A 100 -6.50 -7.57 2.57
N VAL A 101 -5.43 -6.98 2.04
CA VAL A 101 -4.13 -6.89 2.71
C VAL A 101 -4.12 -5.65 3.60
N SER A 102 -3.67 -5.78 4.84
CA SER A 102 -3.46 -4.68 5.78
C SER A 102 -2.24 -4.97 6.66
N ALA A 103 -1.95 -4.14 7.65
CA ALA A 103 -0.90 -4.38 8.63
C ALA A 103 -1.38 -5.36 9.73
N ALA A 104 -0.46 -6.10 10.35
CA ALA A 104 -0.79 -6.99 11.46
C ALA A 104 -1.19 -6.18 12.70
N HIS A 105 -0.51 -5.06 12.97
CA HIS A 105 -0.79 -4.22 14.13
C HIS A 105 -2.22 -3.63 14.12
N CYS A 106 -2.83 -3.45 12.94
CA CYS A 106 -4.22 -2.97 12.83
C CYS A 106 -5.22 -3.99 13.40
N SER A 107 -4.91 -5.30 13.38
CA SER A 107 -5.75 -6.37 13.93
C SER A 107 -5.34 -6.78 15.35
N LEU A 108 -4.20 -6.29 15.84
CA LEU A 108 -3.63 -6.57 17.16
C LEU A 108 -3.61 -5.34 18.07
N SER A 109 -4.25 -4.25 17.65
CA SER A 109 -4.32 -3.01 18.42
C SER A 109 -4.99 -3.26 19.76
N GLU A 110 -4.35 -2.82 20.85
CA GLU A 110 -4.97 -2.88 22.19
C GLU A 110 -6.25 -2.02 22.27
N ARG A 111 -6.32 -0.95 21.47
CA ARG A 111 -7.48 -0.05 21.43
C ARG A 111 -8.64 -0.63 20.63
N TYR A 112 -8.36 -1.21 19.46
CA TYR A 112 -9.40 -1.63 18.51
C TYR A 112 -9.67 -3.14 18.55
N GLY A 113 -8.66 -3.96 18.85
CA GLY A 113 -8.74 -5.42 18.75
C GLY A 113 -8.86 -5.89 17.30
N LEU A 114 -9.58 -6.99 17.09
CA LEU A 114 -9.79 -7.57 15.76
C LEU A 114 -10.70 -6.68 14.90
N VAL A 115 -10.36 -6.58 13.62
CA VAL A 115 -11.18 -5.88 12.63
C VAL A 115 -12.48 -6.66 12.42
N LYS A 116 -13.62 -5.98 12.55
CA LYS A 116 -14.96 -6.56 12.35
C LYS A 116 -15.59 -6.16 11.02
N TYR A 117 -15.33 -4.94 10.57
CA TYR A 117 -15.93 -4.36 9.37
C TYR A 117 -14.91 -3.55 8.59
N VAL A 118 -15.08 -3.55 7.28
CA VAL A 118 -14.33 -2.70 6.36
C VAL A 118 -15.30 -1.94 5.44
N VAL A 119 -14.87 -0.81 4.90
CA VAL A 119 -15.58 -0.04 3.88
C VAL A 119 -14.79 -0.04 2.57
N LEU A 120 -15.47 -0.24 1.44
CA LEU A 120 -14.91 -0.24 0.10
C LEU A 120 -15.63 0.81 -0.75
N GLY A 121 -14.90 1.47 -1.66
CA GLY A 121 -15.45 2.51 -2.53
C GLY A 121 -15.69 3.84 -1.82
N GLU A 122 -15.19 3.98 -0.59
CA GLU A 122 -15.26 5.22 0.18
C GLU A 122 -14.35 6.30 -0.44
N HIS A 123 -14.79 7.55 -0.35
CA HIS A 123 -13.98 8.71 -0.71
C HIS A 123 -14.10 9.81 0.34
N TYR A 124 -15.31 10.27 0.63
CA TYR A 124 -15.61 11.21 1.72
C TYR A 124 -16.38 10.51 2.84
N GLN A 125 -15.78 10.41 4.03
CA GLN A 125 -16.32 9.62 5.16
C GLN A 125 -17.69 10.11 5.70
N ASN A 126 -18.14 11.30 5.30
CA ASN A 126 -19.34 11.97 5.84
C ASN A 126 -20.46 12.13 4.80
N THR A 127 -20.36 11.48 3.64
CA THR A 127 -21.34 11.54 2.54
C THR A 127 -21.83 10.14 2.17
N VAL A 128 -23.02 10.06 1.59
CA VAL A 128 -23.59 8.79 1.09
C VAL A 128 -23.21 8.57 -0.37
N GLU A 129 -23.09 9.65 -1.12
CA GLU A 129 -22.73 9.69 -2.53
C GLU A 129 -21.72 10.83 -2.69
N ASP A 130 -20.60 10.54 -3.36
CA ASP A 130 -19.53 11.49 -3.59
C ASP A 130 -19.63 12.01 -5.01
N CYS A 131 -19.76 13.32 -5.18
CA CYS A 131 -19.89 13.94 -6.49
C CYS A 131 -18.82 14.98 -6.72
N ASP A 132 -18.30 15.03 -7.95
CA ASP A 132 -17.56 16.16 -8.51
C ASP A 132 -18.36 16.79 -9.67
N ASP A 133 -17.78 17.79 -10.34
CA ASP A 133 -18.43 18.50 -11.46
C ASP A 133 -18.77 17.59 -12.67
N PHE A 134 -18.20 16.39 -12.73
CA PHE A 134 -18.29 15.49 -13.88
C PHE A 134 -19.03 14.18 -13.59
N ARG A 135 -19.02 13.71 -12.33
CA ARG A 135 -19.58 12.40 -11.96
C ARG A 135 -19.90 12.25 -10.48
N CYS A 136 -20.70 11.25 -10.17
CA CYS A 136 -20.95 10.78 -8.81
C CYS A 136 -20.52 9.31 -8.63
N SER A 137 -20.06 8.96 -7.43
CA SER A 137 -19.75 7.59 -7.03
C SER A 137 -21.02 6.79 -6.77
N VAL A 138 -20.90 5.46 -6.77
CA VAL A 138 -21.91 4.63 -6.11
C VAL A 138 -21.63 4.65 -4.60
N PRO A 139 -22.66 4.47 -3.74
CA PRO A 139 -22.44 4.45 -2.30
C PRO A 139 -21.39 3.42 -1.89
N ALA A 140 -20.53 3.82 -0.95
CA ALA A 140 -19.55 2.93 -0.35
C ALA A 140 -20.24 1.71 0.28
N ILE A 141 -19.60 0.55 0.22
CA ILE A 141 -20.15 -0.69 0.77
C ILE A 141 -19.40 -1.09 2.03
N THR A 142 -20.14 -1.34 3.11
CA THR A 142 -19.57 -1.93 4.32
C THR A 142 -19.66 -3.46 4.24
N MET A 143 -18.53 -4.12 4.47
CA MET A 143 -18.42 -5.58 4.46
C MET A 143 -17.92 -6.11 5.81
N ARG A 144 -18.43 -7.27 6.22
CA ARG A 144 -18.01 -7.94 7.44
C ARG A 144 -16.74 -8.76 7.20
N VAL A 145 -15.80 -8.68 8.13
CA VAL A 145 -14.62 -9.54 8.19
C VAL A 145 -15.00 -10.83 8.92
N GLU A 146 -14.76 -11.98 8.30
CA GLU A 146 -14.95 -13.30 8.94
C GLU A 146 -13.71 -13.80 9.66
N GLU A 147 -12.52 -13.43 9.18
CA GLU A 147 -11.25 -13.89 9.73
C GLU A 147 -10.17 -12.83 9.56
N ASN A 148 -9.42 -12.58 10.63
CA ASN A 148 -8.20 -11.77 10.62
C ASN A 148 -7.02 -12.74 10.65
N ILE A 149 -6.28 -12.83 9.55
CA ILE A 149 -5.17 -13.78 9.39
C ILE A 149 -3.86 -13.00 9.51
N ILE A 150 -3.28 -13.03 10.70
CA ILE A 150 -2.04 -12.33 11.01
C ILE A 150 -0.85 -13.19 10.56
N HIS A 151 0.18 -12.57 9.98
CA HIS A 151 1.40 -13.29 9.65
C HIS A 151 2.00 -13.95 10.91
N PRO A 152 2.26 -15.27 10.92
CA PRO A 152 2.61 -16.00 12.13
C PRO A 152 3.94 -15.57 12.76
N ALA A 153 4.83 -14.97 11.97
CA ALA A 153 6.09 -14.42 12.43
C ALA A 153 6.03 -12.93 12.81
N TYR A 154 4.84 -12.32 12.89
CA TYR A 154 4.69 -10.93 13.33
C TYR A 154 5.27 -10.75 14.74
N ARG A 155 6.13 -9.74 14.90
CA ARG A 155 6.71 -9.38 16.19
C ARG A 155 7.26 -7.95 16.18
N THR A 156 7.28 -7.33 17.34
CA THR A 156 7.97 -6.05 17.55
C THR A 156 9.31 -6.27 18.24
N VAL A 157 10.37 -5.61 17.76
CA VAL A 157 11.72 -5.67 18.35
C VAL A 157 12.25 -4.28 18.70
N GLY A 158 13.21 -4.23 19.62
CA GLY A 158 13.80 -2.97 20.07
C GLY A 158 13.10 -2.38 21.29
N HIS A 159 13.42 -1.12 21.60
CA HIS A 159 12.85 -0.43 22.75
C HIS A 159 11.39 -0.03 22.45
N PRO A 160 10.44 -0.08 23.41
CA PRO A 160 9.03 0.24 23.15
C PRO A 160 8.77 1.62 22.51
N LYS A 161 9.67 2.58 22.71
CA LYS A 161 9.60 3.92 22.08
C LYS A 161 10.05 3.95 20.61
N HIS A 162 10.83 2.96 20.17
CA HIS A 162 11.38 2.84 18.82
C HIS A 162 11.21 1.41 18.31
N ALA A 163 10.07 0.80 18.59
CA ALA A 163 9.84 -0.60 18.26
C ALA A 163 9.73 -0.77 16.74
N ILE A 164 10.53 -1.67 16.20
CA ILE A 164 10.48 -2.06 14.78
C ILE A 164 9.47 -3.20 14.67
N ALA A 165 8.42 -3.00 13.89
CA ALA A 165 7.44 -4.03 13.58
C ALA A 165 7.93 -4.90 12.40
N LEU A 166 8.18 -6.18 12.67
CA LEU A 166 8.62 -7.16 11.69
C LEU A 166 7.46 -8.04 11.25
N ASN A 167 7.43 -8.40 9.96
CA ASN A 167 6.34 -9.16 9.34
C ASN A 167 4.97 -8.54 9.62
N ASP A 168 4.90 -7.21 9.57
CA ASP A 168 3.70 -6.43 9.87
C ASP A 168 2.74 -6.43 8.68
N ILE A 169 2.14 -7.59 8.45
CA ILE A 169 1.18 -7.85 7.38
C ILE A 169 0.09 -8.80 7.87
N SER A 170 -1.14 -8.55 7.45
CA SER A 170 -2.30 -9.39 7.69
C SER A 170 -3.17 -9.50 6.46
N LEU A 171 -3.94 -10.58 6.41
CA LEU A 171 -5.03 -10.77 5.46
C LEU A 171 -6.36 -10.73 6.19
N LEU A 172 -7.26 -9.86 5.75
CA LEU A 172 -8.64 -9.86 6.22
C LEU A 172 -9.48 -10.60 5.20
N ARG A 173 -10.06 -11.73 5.62
CA ARG A 173 -11.00 -12.47 4.79
C ARG A 173 -12.39 -11.89 5.00
N LEU A 174 -13.00 -11.44 3.91
CA LEU A 174 -14.37 -10.95 3.89
C LEU A 174 -15.33 -12.14 3.97
N ARG A 175 -16.39 -11.98 4.78
CA ARG A 175 -17.45 -12.98 4.93
C ARG A 175 -18.15 -13.25 3.60
N ASP A 176 -18.49 -12.17 2.90
CA ASP A 176 -19.17 -12.16 1.62
C ASP A 176 -18.18 -11.73 0.53
N ARG A 177 -18.39 -12.18 -0.72
CA ARG A 177 -17.56 -11.77 -1.86
C ARG A 177 -18.02 -10.40 -2.38
N VAL A 178 -17.10 -9.59 -2.88
CA VAL A 178 -17.39 -8.37 -3.64
C VAL A 178 -18.09 -8.79 -4.93
N ALA A 179 -19.39 -8.50 -5.03
CA ALA A 179 -20.23 -9.08 -6.07
C ALA A 179 -19.87 -8.59 -7.49
N ASN A 180 -19.56 -7.30 -7.63
CA ASN A 180 -19.17 -6.70 -8.91
C ASN A 180 -18.08 -5.67 -8.67
N TYR A 181 -16.99 -5.78 -9.42
CA TYR A 181 -16.05 -4.68 -9.54
C TYR A 181 -16.68 -3.56 -10.37
N ASN A 182 -16.40 -2.33 -9.99
CA ASN A 182 -16.88 -1.12 -10.67
C ASN A 182 -15.76 -0.07 -10.66
N GLU A 183 -16.02 1.14 -11.15
CA GLU A 183 -15.00 2.19 -11.19
C GLU A 183 -14.41 2.56 -9.81
N PHE A 184 -15.16 2.36 -8.72
CA PHE A 184 -14.81 2.77 -7.36
C PHE A 184 -14.34 1.60 -6.49
N ILE A 185 -14.59 0.35 -6.90
CA ILE A 185 -14.24 -0.87 -6.16
C ILE A 185 -13.60 -1.87 -7.12
N ARG A 186 -12.26 -1.99 -7.07
CA ARG A 186 -11.44 -2.93 -7.86
C ARG A 186 -10.19 -3.32 -7.08
N PRO A 187 -9.62 -4.51 -7.33
CA PRO A 187 -8.44 -4.93 -6.59
C PRO A 187 -7.15 -4.26 -7.12
N ILE A 188 -6.14 -4.11 -6.26
CA ILE A 188 -4.77 -3.76 -6.64
C ILE A 188 -4.02 -5.01 -7.09
N CYS A 189 -3.03 -4.88 -7.98
CA CYS A 189 -2.20 -6.02 -8.35
C CYS A 189 -1.18 -6.34 -7.26
N LEU A 190 -0.98 -7.64 -6.99
CA LEU A 190 0.17 -8.10 -6.20
C LEU A 190 1.46 -8.08 -7.05
N PRO A 191 2.64 -7.93 -6.43
CA PRO A 191 3.91 -7.74 -7.12
C PRO A 191 4.48 -9.07 -7.63
N THR A 192 3.74 -9.67 -8.56
CA THR A 192 4.01 -10.99 -9.15
C THR A 192 4.71 -10.88 -10.50
N PHE A 193 5.06 -9.66 -10.92
CA PHE A 193 5.76 -9.37 -12.17
C PHE A 193 7.26 -9.62 -11.99
N THR A 194 7.92 -10.23 -12.99
CA THR A 194 9.37 -10.50 -12.93
C THR A 194 10.20 -9.24 -12.72
N SER A 195 9.74 -8.10 -13.25
CA SER A 195 10.40 -6.81 -13.05
C SER A 195 10.47 -6.38 -11.58
N LEU A 196 9.57 -6.88 -10.73
CA LEU A 196 9.56 -6.52 -9.30
C LEU A 196 10.32 -7.53 -8.43
N GLN A 197 10.89 -8.58 -9.02
CA GLN A 197 11.61 -9.62 -8.29
C GLN A 197 13.10 -9.28 -8.19
N GLY A 198 13.59 -9.11 -6.96
CA GLY A 198 15.02 -8.88 -6.68
C GLY A 198 15.54 -7.46 -6.98
N GLU A 199 14.72 -6.61 -7.58
CA GLU A 199 15.12 -5.26 -8.00
C GLU A 199 14.86 -4.19 -6.91
N SER A 200 15.67 -3.13 -6.96
CA SER A 200 15.42 -1.92 -6.18
C SER A 200 14.22 -1.17 -6.75
N LEU A 201 13.42 -0.56 -5.88
CA LEU A 201 12.35 0.36 -6.28
C LEU A 201 12.87 1.81 -6.41
N ASP A 202 14.18 2.01 -6.28
CA ASP A 202 14.79 3.32 -6.43
C ASP A 202 14.52 3.90 -7.84
N GLY A 203 14.18 5.17 -7.90
CA GLY A 203 13.75 5.85 -9.12
C GLY A 203 12.35 5.49 -9.63
N CYS A 204 11.60 4.60 -8.96
CA CYS A 204 10.20 4.33 -9.32
C CYS A 204 9.24 5.41 -8.82
N ASP A 205 8.14 5.59 -9.56
CA ASP A 205 7.05 6.47 -9.16
C ASP A 205 6.20 5.77 -8.11
N LEU A 206 6.38 6.18 -6.85
CA LEU A 206 5.69 5.60 -5.71
C LEU A 206 4.67 6.56 -5.14
N GLU A 207 3.50 6.02 -4.81
CA GLU A 207 2.37 6.75 -4.24
C GLU A 207 1.88 6.02 -2.99
N THR A 208 1.46 6.77 -1.98
CA THR A 208 0.68 6.25 -0.85
C THR A 208 -0.61 7.05 -0.73
N SER A 209 -1.66 6.43 -0.19
CA SER A 209 -2.98 7.04 -0.05
C SER A 209 -3.70 6.56 1.20
N GLY A 210 -4.52 7.43 1.78
CA GLY A 210 -5.28 7.13 2.99
C GLY A 210 -6.09 8.32 3.52
N TRP A 211 -6.71 8.10 4.68
CA TRP A 211 -7.52 9.08 5.42
C TRP A 211 -6.86 9.50 6.73
N GLY A 212 -5.54 9.28 6.85
CA GLY A 212 -4.77 9.56 8.06
C GLY A 212 -4.80 11.02 8.50
N ALA A 213 -4.19 11.27 9.66
CA ALA A 213 -4.12 12.56 10.30
C ALA A 213 -3.48 13.61 9.38
N MET A 214 -4.13 14.78 9.26
CA MET A 214 -3.67 15.88 8.41
C MET A 214 -2.62 16.78 9.08
N GLY A 215 -2.01 16.32 10.17
CA GLY A 215 -1.03 17.10 10.90
C GLY A 215 -0.09 16.21 11.72
N PRO A 216 1.04 16.78 12.17
CA PRO A 216 2.13 15.99 12.71
C PRO A 216 1.85 15.50 14.12
N TYR A 217 0.70 15.74 14.74
CA TYR A 217 0.46 15.41 16.15
C TYR A 217 -0.54 14.26 16.27
N LYS A 218 -0.45 13.46 17.34
CA LYS A 218 -1.42 12.38 17.63
C LYS A 218 -2.88 12.84 17.69
N ALA A 219 -3.10 14.11 18.05
CA ALA A 219 -4.43 14.71 18.13
C ALA A 219 -4.85 15.46 16.86
N SER A 220 -4.02 15.45 15.81
CA SER A 220 -4.39 16.04 14.53
C SER A 220 -5.59 15.31 13.94
N PRO A 221 -6.58 16.03 13.39
CA PRO A 221 -7.77 15.41 12.83
C PRO A 221 -7.39 14.55 11.63
N SER A 222 -8.03 13.38 11.52
CA SER A 222 -8.04 12.57 10.30
C SER A 222 -8.69 13.31 9.15
N SER A 223 -8.33 12.95 7.92
CA SER A 223 -8.94 13.56 6.76
C SER A 223 -10.31 12.95 6.47
N ASP A 224 -11.32 13.81 6.30
CA ASP A 224 -12.64 13.36 5.86
C ASP A 224 -12.63 12.84 4.42
N VAL A 225 -11.62 13.21 3.61
CA VAL A 225 -11.47 12.85 2.20
C VAL A 225 -10.24 11.97 1.98
N LEU A 226 -10.30 11.06 1.01
CA LEU A 226 -9.13 10.28 0.61
C LEU A 226 -8.05 11.21 0.06
N ARG A 227 -6.84 11.13 0.64
CA ARG A 227 -5.67 11.89 0.18
C ARG A 227 -4.60 10.96 -0.35
N TRP A 228 -3.68 11.51 -1.12
CA TRP A 228 -2.53 10.77 -1.64
C TRP A 228 -1.29 11.67 -1.77
N VAL A 229 -0.12 11.04 -1.82
CA VAL A 229 1.14 11.75 -1.98
C VAL A 229 2.17 10.88 -2.71
N HIS A 230 3.02 11.53 -3.52
CA HIS A 230 4.21 10.89 -4.08
C HIS A 230 5.30 10.75 -3.02
N VAL A 231 5.95 9.58 -2.99
CA VAL A 231 7.07 9.32 -2.09
C VAL A 231 8.28 8.79 -2.87
N LEU A 232 9.46 9.02 -2.32
CA LEU A 232 10.72 8.54 -2.88
C LEU A 232 11.34 7.52 -1.93
N ILE A 233 12.01 6.51 -2.49
CA ILE A 233 12.76 5.53 -1.71
C ILE A 233 13.86 6.23 -0.91
N SER A 234 13.97 5.84 0.36
CA SER A 234 14.96 6.35 1.30
C SER A 234 15.62 5.20 2.08
N ASP A 235 15.79 4.04 1.42
CA ASP A 235 16.33 2.82 2.01
C ASP A 235 17.75 3.02 2.56
N GLU A 236 18.61 3.80 1.89
CA GLU A 236 19.97 4.12 2.36
C GLU A 236 19.93 4.87 3.70
N GLU A 237 19.05 5.86 3.81
CA GLU A 237 18.87 6.64 5.02
C GLU A 237 18.31 5.78 6.17
N CYS A 238 17.39 4.88 5.84
CA CYS A 238 16.76 3.94 6.77
C CYS A 238 17.75 2.90 7.30
N SER A 239 18.62 2.39 6.43
CA SER A 239 19.60 1.33 6.73
C SER A 239 20.57 1.71 7.86
N THR A 240 20.75 3.00 8.13
CA THR A 240 21.64 3.46 9.21
C THR A 240 21.10 3.15 10.61
N TRP A 241 19.80 2.91 10.76
CA TRP A 241 19.14 2.64 12.04
C TRP A 241 18.20 1.42 12.00
N ASN A 242 17.77 1.01 10.81
CA ASN A 242 16.92 -0.15 10.58
C ASN A 242 17.69 -1.27 9.85
N PRO A 243 18.08 -2.36 10.54
CA PRO A 243 18.81 -3.45 9.90
C PRO A 243 17.91 -4.41 9.09
N TYR A 244 16.59 -4.20 9.05
CA TYR A 244 15.61 -5.16 8.50
C TYR A 244 15.09 -4.81 7.09
N MET A 245 15.93 -4.14 6.29
CA MET A 245 15.62 -3.68 4.93
C MET A 245 15.34 -4.81 3.92
N LEU A 246 15.65 -6.07 4.25
CA LEU A 246 15.27 -7.20 3.41
C LEU A 246 13.73 -7.32 3.31
N THR A 247 13.03 -7.09 4.42
CA THR A 247 11.59 -7.27 4.56
C THR A 247 10.81 -5.97 4.62
N GLN A 248 11.50 -4.83 4.50
CA GLN A 248 10.92 -3.49 4.66
C GLN A 248 11.39 -2.57 3.54
N ILE A 249 10.57 -1.58 3.23
CA ILE A 249 10.86 -0.47 2.33
C ILE A 249 10.74 0.81 3.14
N CYS A 250 11.65 1.75 2.93
CA CYS A 250 11.56 3.07 3.52
C CYS A 250 11.33 4.10 2.43
N ALA A 251 10.35 4.97 2.64
CA ALA A 251 10.04 6.04 1.72
C ALA A 251 9.62 7.31 2.47
N LYS A 252 9.90 8.46 1.87
CA LYS A 252 9.51 9.78 2.39
C LYS A 252 8.97 10.64 1.27
N ALA A 253 8.01 11.52 1.55
CA ALA A 253 7.64 12.55 0.59
C ALA A 253 8.58 13.76 0.71
N ASP A 254 8.66 14.54 -0.36
CA ASP A 254 9.29 15.85 -0.31
C ASP A 254 8.38 16.86 0.43
N GLU A 255 9.00 17.88 1.04
CA GLU A 255 8.32 19.05 1.63
C GLU A 255 7.36 18.77 2.82
N GLY A 256 7.62 17.71 3.58
CA GLY A 256 6.98 17.48 4.88
C GLY A 256 5.57 16.89 4.83
N ALA A 257 5.13 16.42 3.66
CA ALA A 257 4.07 15.43 3.57
C ALA A 257 4.63 14.05 3.92
N ASP A 258 3.87 13.24 4.67
CA ASP A 258 4.33 11.94 5.17
C ASP A 258 3.12 11.06 5.49
N SER A 259 3.32 9.75 5.62
CA SER A 259 2.28 8.87 6.14
C SER A 259 2.06 9.16 7.62
N CYS A 260 0.82 9.44 7.99
CA CYS A 260 0.45 9.86 9.33
C CYS A 260 -0.41 8.80 10.03
N PRO A 261 -0.65 8.93 11.35
CA PRO A 261 -1.57 8.04 12.06
C PRO A 261 -2.92 7.92 11.33
N GLY A 262 -3.39 6.70 11.07
CA GLY A 262 -4.60 6.43 10.28
C GLY A 262 -4.34 5.94 8.84
N ASP A 263 -3.14 6.17 8.30
CA ASP A 263 -2.71 5.56 7.02
C ASP A 263 -2.14 4.14 7.21
N SER A 264 -1.94 3.71 8.46
CA SER A 264 -1.48 2.37 8.84
C SER A 264 -2.25 1.27 8.12
N GLY A 265 -1.54 0.30 7.54
CA GLY A 265 -2.12 -0.77 6.73
C GLY A 265 -2.50 -0.39 5.30
N GLY A 266 -2.45 0.91 4.95
CA GLY A 266 -2.65 1.41 3.60
C GLY A 266 -1.53 0.99 2.62
N PRO A 267 -1.75 1.18 1.32
CA PRO A 267 -0.82 0.74 0.30
C PRO A 267 0.35 1.71 0.07
N LEU A 268 1.55 1.17 -0.08
CA LEU A 268 2.58 1.77 -0.92
C LEU A 268 2.49 1.17 -2.31
N MET A 269 2.30 2.04 -3.31
CA MET A 269 1.94 1.68 -4.66
C MET A 269 3.05 2.04 -5.63
N ALA A 270 3.35 1.14 -6.57
CA ALA A 270 4.20 1.42 -7.72
C ALA A 270 3.37 1.33 -9.01
N THR A 271 3.56 2.28 -9.92
CA THR A 271 2.97 2.20 -11.26
C THR A 271 3.98 1.58 -12.22
N VAL A 272 3.66 0.40 -12.75
CA VAL A 272 4.55 -0.36 -13.64
C VAL A 272 3.88 -0.64 -14.98
N LEU A 273 4.69 -0.80 -16.04
CA LEU A 273 4.18 -1.19 -17.35
C LEU A 273 3.82 -2.69 -17.35
N SER A 274 2.53 -3.01 -17.47
CA SER A 274 2.08 -4.38 -17.71
C SER A 274 2.17 -4.71 -19.20
N THR A 275 3.03 -5.67 -19.51
CA THR A 275 3.32 -6.11 -20.88
C THR A 275 2.18 -6.93 -21.47
N THR A 276 1.49 -7.71 -20.63
CA THR A 276 0.33 -8.51 -21.03
C THR A 276 -0.85 -7.61 -21.39
N ARG A 277 -1.01 -6.49 -20.67
CA ARG A 277 -2.08 -5.52 -20.92
C ARG A 277 -1.70 -4.38 -21.87
N ARG A 278 -0.41 -4.21 -22.16
CA ARG A 278 0.13 -3.05 -22.89
C ARG A 278 -0.33 -1.71 -22.29
N SER A 279 -0.43 -1.67 -20.96
CA SER A 279 -0.88 -0.51 -20.19
C SER A 279 -0.11 -0.42 -18.87
N TYR A 280 -0.08 0.76 -18.26
CA TYR A 280 0.36 0.88 -16.87
C TYR A 280 -0.66 0.21 -15.94
N VAL A 281 -0.14 -0.42 -14.88
CA VAL A 281 -0.92 -0.99 -13.79
C VAL A 281 -0.31 -0.59 -12.46
N THR A 282 -1.15 -0.38 -11.46
CA THR A 282 -0.70 -0.11 -10.09
C THR A 282 -0.55 -1.40 -9.30
N VAL A 283 0.57 -1.52 -8.60
CA VAL A 283 0.99 -2.71 -7.87
C VAL A 283 1.23 -2.37 -6.41
N LEU A 284 0.75 -3.23 -5.51
CA LEU A 284 1.00 -3.15 -4.07
C LEU A 284 2.41 -3.60 -3.76
N VAL A 285 3.34 -2.66 -3.61
CA VAL A 285 4.76 -2.96 -3.31
C VAL A 285 5.06 -2.91 -1.81
N GLY A 286 4.25 -2.19 -1.03
CA GLY A 286 4.39 -2.12 0.42
C GLY A 286 3.07 -1.95 1.17
N VAL A 287 3.10 -2.20 2.47
CA VAL A 287 2.00 -1.93 3.42
C VAL A 287 2.50 -0.98 4.49
N THR A 288 1.82 0.15 4.70
CA THR A 288 2.20 1.17 5.70
C THR A 288 2.26 0.56 7.10
N SER A 289 3.42 0.60 7.75
CA SER A 289 3.64 -0.06 9.04
C SER A 289 3.83 0.96 10.17
N TYR A 290 4.93 1.72 10.14
CA TYR A 290 5.24 2.75 11.15
C TYR A 290 6.09 3.86 10.53
N GLY A 291 6.23 4.98 11.24
CA GLY A 291 7.14 6.07 10.87
C GLY A 291 8.23 6.27 11.91
N SER A 292 9.44 6.63 11.49
CA SER A 292 10.55 6.98 12.38
C SER A 292 11.33 8.17 11.86
N SER A 293 11.76 9.07 12.75
CA SER A 293 12.67 10.17 12.41
C SER A 293 14.04 9.96 13.03
N LYS A 294 15.09 10.48 12.38
CA LYS A 294 16.44 10.59 12.96
C LYS A 294 16.52 11.73 13.99
N ASP A 295 15.74 12.78 13.76
CA ASP A 295 15.74 14.00 14.56
C ASP A 295 14.56 13.98 15.55
N GLU A 296 14.68 13.17 16.60
CA GLU A 296 13.72 13.14 17.72
C GLU A 296 13.86 14.38 18.63
N TYR A 297 14.02 15.56 18.04
CA TYR A 297 14.07 16.82 18.80
C TYR A 297 12.69 17.19 19.36
N ASP A 298 11.62 16.67 18.75
CA ASP A 298 10.24 16.86 19.19
C ASP A 298 9.45 15.55 19.14
N SER A 299 9.52 14.77 20.22
CA SER A 299 8.74 13.53 20.42
C SER A 299 7.21 13.71 20.39
N SER A 300 6.70 14.95 20.31
CA SER A 300 5.27 15.20 20.12
C SER A 300 4.83 15.05 18.66
N LYS A 301 5.77 15.14 17.70
CA LYS A 301 5.50 14.89 16.28
C LYS A 301 5.52 13.39 15.97
N THR A 302 4.56 12.97 15.16
CA THR A 302 4.32 11.59 14.74
C THR A 302 4.39 11.38 13.23
N CYS A 303 4.47 12.44 12.44
CA CYS A 303 4.71 12.42 10.99
C CYS A 303 5.18 13.79 10.48
N GLY A 304 5.49 13.90 9.19
CA GLY A 304 5.78 15.16 8.47
C GLY A 304 7.26 15.50 8.36
N SER A 305 8.13 14.75 9.03
CA SER A 305 9.57 14.72 8.78
C SER A 305 10.14 13.33 9.05
N HIS A 306 9.26 12.33 9.13
CA HIS A 306 9.64 10.96 9.41
C HIS A 306 9.87 10.24 8.09
N ILE A 307 10.62 9.15 8.17
CA ILE A 307 10.71 8.17 7.11
C ILE A 307 9.61 7.16 7.38
N GLY A 308 8.68 7.01 6.45
CA GLY A 308 7.69 5.95 6.48
C GLY A 308 8.34 4.60 6.21
N VAL A 309 8.07 3.63 7.07
CA VAL A 309 8.50 2.24 6.90
C VAL A 309 7.30 1.40 6.52
N TYR A 310 7.48 0.62 5.46
CA TYR A 310 6.47 -0.22 4.85
C TYR A 310 6.93 -1.68 4.86
N THR A 311 6.02 -2.61 5.11
CA THR A 311 6.31 -4.04 4.92
C THR A 311 6.45 -4.34 3.43
N LYS A 312 7.59 -4.92 3.00
CA LYS A 312 7.92 -5.15 1.58
C LYS A 312 7.14 -6.33 1.00
N VAL A 313 6.03 -6.06 0.31
CA VAL A 313 5.06 -7.09 -0.13
C VAL A 313 5.65 -8.12 -1.09
N THR A 314 6.69 -7.77 -1.85
CA THR A 314 7.41 -8.74 -2.70
C THR A 314 7.96 -9.94 -1.91
N GLN A 315 8.26 -9.77 -0.62
CA GLN A 315 8.74 -10.86 0.25
C GLN A 315 7.62 -11.72 0.84
N TYR A 316 6.34 -11.36 0.65
CA TYR A 316 5.20 -12.02 1.28
C TYR A 316 4.19 -12.59 0.27
N VAL A 317 4.47 -12.51 -1.04
CA VAL A 317 3.56 -13.03 -2.08
C VAL A 317 3.29 -14.53 -1.89
N ASP A 318 4.31 -15.33 -1.59
CA ASP A 318 4.13 -16.76 -1.34
C ASP A 318 3.24 -17.01 -0.12
N TRP A 319 3.49 -16.31 1.00
CA TRP A 319 2.64 -16.40 2.18
C TRP A 319 1.18 -16.00 1.88
N ILE A 320 0.97 -14.93 1.11
CA ILE A 320 -0.37 -14.51 0.69
C ILE A 320 -1.03 -15.64 -0.11
N LEU A 321 -0.33 -16.19 -1.10
CA LEU A 321 -0.84 -17.26 -1.95
C LEU A 321 -1.13 -18.55 -1.17
N ASP A 322 -0.28 -18.94 -0.22
CA ASP A 322 -0.49 -20.08 0.67
C ASP A 322 -1.71 -19.90 1.59
N THR A 323 -2.00 -18.65 1.95
CA THR A 323 -3.05 -18.32 2.92
C THR A 323 -4.42 -18.12 2.29
N ILE A 324 -4.49 -17.54 1.09
CA ILE A 324 -5.78 -17.32 0.41
C ILE A 324 -6.42 -18.64 0.00
N ARG A 325 -7.75 -18.71 0.11
CA ARG A 325 -8.53 -19.90 -0.25
C ARG A 325 -9.88 -19.53 -0.84
N LYS A 326 -10.51 -20.47 -1.54
CA LYS A 326 -11.86 -20.30 -2.11
C LYS A 326 -12.91 -19.97 -1.03
#